data_AF-A0AA45G898-F1
#
_entry.id   AF-A0AA45G898-F1
#
_cell.length_a   1.000
_cell.length_b   1.000
_cell.length_c   1.000
_cell.angle_alpha   90.00
_cell.angle_beta   90.00
_cell.angle_gamma   90.00
#
_symmetry.space_group_name_H-M   'P 1'
#
loop_
_entity.id
_entity.type
_entity.pdbx_description
1 polymer ?
#
loop_
_entity_poly.entity_id
_entity_poly.type
_entity_poly.pdbx_seq_one_letter_code
_entity_poly.pdbx_strand_id
1 'polypeptide(L)'
;MNSGAASKACSAPRRVAVALLLALVAAVSAVGCARETTTVRQPDVTLDPPARTDPAALRSELTALVMVPRGWVVSRPEALAPEIRAILENPDVGELVRDGRGAPGGTVRENPDEVVRSRAIGLKGLVVSLTNRRDRPAAVTVATAALGLSGTIHGVDAWTGRGFESHDGRLGGLIGARDSVLIRIV
;
A
#
# COMPACT_ATOMS: atom_id res chain seq x y z
N MET A 1 85.42 10.86 -5.11
CA MET A 1 85.70 9.91 -6.21
C MET A 1 84.67 8.79 -6.13
N ASN A 2 84.00 8.52 -7.26
CA ASN A 2 83.41 7.25 -7.76
C ASN A 2 83.31 6.07 -6.77
N SER A 3 82.28 5.21 -6.74
CA SER A 3 81.28 4.73 -7.71
C SER A 3 80.24 3.92 -6.91
N GLY A 4 78.98 3.83 -7.33
CA GLY A 4 78.44 2.66 -8.05
C GLY A 4 78.02 1.53 -7.09
N ALA A 5 76.72 1.26 -6.87
CA ALA A 5 75.86 0.35 -7.65
C ALA A 5 76.29 -1.14 -7.51
N ALA A 6 75.46 -2.16 -7.32
CA ALA A 6 74.01 -2.31 -7.23
C ALA A 6 73.69 -3.77 -6.79
N SER A 7 72.45 -3.97 -6.32
CA SER A 7 71.56 -5.11 -6.64
C SER A 7 71.96 -6.55 -6.25
N LYS A 8 71.10 -7.18 -5.42
CA LYS A 8 70.18 -8.21 -5.93
C LYS A 8 69.01 -8.48 -4.98
N ALA A 9 67.83 -8.44 -5.57
CA ALA A 9 66.53 -8.77 -5.00
C ALA A 9 66.35 -10.29 -4.83
N CYS A 10 65.49 -10.71 -3.89
CA CYS A 10 64.35 -11.59 -4.19
C CYS A 10 63.45 -11.77 -2.96
N SER A 11 62.18 -11.37 -3.06
CA SER A 11 61.04 -12.25 -2.77
C SER A 11 59.74 -11.43 -2.77
N ALA A 12 58.85 -11.80 -3.69
CA ALA A 12 57.43 -11.51 -3.56
C ALA A 12 56.86 -12.37 -2.42
N PRO A 13 55.96 -11.82 -1.59
CA PRO A 13 54.56 -12.25 -1.71
C PRO A 13 53.59 -11.14 -1.29
N ARG A 14 53.40 -10.10 -2.11
CA ARG A 14 52.36 -9.08 -1.84
C ARG A 14 51.09 -9.24 -2.66
N ARG A 15 51.10 -10.03 -3.73
CA ARG A 15 49.95 -10.15 -4.65
C ARG A 15 48.88 -11.14 -4.21
N VAL A 16 49.23 -12.19 -3.46
CA VAL A 16 48.27 -13.21 -3.00
C VAL A 16 47.41 -12.68 -1.84
N ALA A 17 48.00 -11.90 -0.93
CA ALA A 17 47.29 -11.34 0.21
C ALA A 17 46.21 -10.31 -0.19
N VAL A 18 46.47 -9.51 -1.24
CA VAL A 18 45.50 -8.51 -1.73
C VAL A 18 44.31 -9.19 -2.43
N ALA A 19 44.55 -10.28 -3.17
CA ALA A 19 43.47 -11.04 -3.82
C ALA A 19 42.55 -11.72 -2.80
N LEU A 20 43.10 -12.25 -1.69
CA LEU A 20 42.31 -12.87 -0.63
C LEU A 20 41.48 -11.83 0.16
N LEU A 21 42.04 -10.64 0.39
CA LEU A 21 41.34 -9.55 1.08
C LEU A 21 40.19 -8.98 0.23
N LEU A 22 40.39 -8.83 -1.08
CA LEU A 22 39.34 -8.40 -2.02
C LEU A 22 38.23 -9.43 -2.19
N ALA A 23 38.55 -10.73 -2.18
CA ALA A 23 37.54 -11.79 -2.20
C ALA A 23 36.70 -11.82 -0.91
N LEU A 24 37.30 -11.54 0.25
CA LEU A 24 36.59 -11.47 1.53
C LEU A 24 35.66 -10.24 1.61
N VAL A 25 36.08 -9.08 1.09
CA VAL A 25 35.23 -7.88 1.04
C VAL A 25 34.08 -8.02 0.04
N ALA A 26 34.30 -8.71 -1.09
CA ALA A 26 33.25 -9.04 -2.05
C ALA A 26 32.25 -10.07 -1.50
N ALA A 27 32.71 -11.06 -0.73
CA ALA A 27 31.83 -12.04 -0.10
C ALA A 27 30.94 -11.44 1.01
N VAL A 28 31.44 -10.45 1.77
CA VAL A 28 30.64 -9.78 2.81
C VAL A 28 29.61 -8.81 2.22
N SER A 29 29.82 -8.32 0.99
CA SER A 29 28.87 -7.45 0.28
C SER A 29 27.83 -8.23 -0.53
N ALA A 30 28.07 -9.52 -0.80
CA ALA A 30 27.16 -10.42 -1.51
C ALA A 30 26.17 -11.15 -0.58
N VAL A 31 26.33 -11.02 0.75
CA VAL A 31 25.20 -11.22 1.67
C VAL A 31 24.32 -9.99 1.56
N GLY A 32 23.69 -9.85 0.39
CA GLY A 32 22.48 -9.08 0.27
C GLY A 32 21.56 -9.64 1.33
N CYS A 33 21.38 -8.88 2.40
CA CYS A 33 20.24 -9.00 3.27
C CYS A 33 19.02 -8.81 2.36
N ALA A 34 18.61 -9.89 1.70
CA ALA A 34 17.23 -10.10 1.33
C ALA A 34 16.50 -10.07 2.67
N ARG A 35 16.13 -8.87 3.10
CA ARG A 35 15.00 -8.70 3.99
C ARG A 35 13.83 -9.26 3.19
N GLU A 36 13.63 -10.57 3.29
CA GLU A 36 12.30 -11.14 3.19
C GLU A 36 11.48 -10.36 4.21
N THR A 37 10.88 -9.30 3.71
CA THR A 37 9.86 -8.57 4.44
C THR A 37 8.68 -9.48 4.30
N THR A 38 8.65 -10.54 5.11
CA THR A 38 7.47 -11.39 5.23
C THR A 38 6.39 -10.44 5.72
N THR A 39 5.53 -10.00 4.81
CA THR A 39 4.37 -9.19 5.15
C THR A 39 3.51 -10.06 6.04
N VAL A 40 3.61 -9.84 7.35
CA VAL A 40 2.79 -10.54 8.33
C VAL A 40 1.36 -10.09 8.10
N ARG A 41 0.58 -10.96 7.43
CA ARG A 41 -0.84 -10.73 7.24
C ARG A 41 -1.48 -10.58 8.62
N GLN A 42 -2.17 -9.46 8.84
CA GLN A 42 -2.85 -9.21 10.10
C GLN A 42 -3.96 -10.26 10.30
N PRO A 43 -4.20 -10.72 11.53
CA PRO A 43 -5.28 -11.66 11.79
C PRO A 43 -6.62 -11.04 11.41
N ASP A 44 -7.53 -11.82 10.85
CA ASP A 44 -8.84 -11.31 10.42
C ASP A 44 -9.62 -10.71 11.61
N VAL A 45 -10.43 -9.69 11.34
CA VAL A 45 -11.37 -9.13 12.34
C VAL A 45 -12.69 -9.90 12.28
N THR A 46 -13.22 -10.28 13.42
CA THR A 46 -14.59 -10.77 13.50
C THR A 46 -15.56 -9.59 13.52
N LEU A 47 -16.46 -9.53 12.54
CA LEU A 47 -17.53 -8.55 12.42
C LEU A 47 -18.85 -9.17 12.89
N ASP A 48 -19.57 -8.45 13.74
CA ASP A 48 -20.97 -8.74 14.11
C ASP A 48 -21.81 -7.48 13.86
N PRO A 49 -22.15 -7.18 12.59
CA PRO A 49 -22.88 -5.97 12.25
C PRO A 49 -24.28 -6.02 12.89
N PRO A 50 -24.75 -4.95 13.57
CA PRO A 50 -26.12 -4.91 14.05
C PRO A 50 -27.12 -4.95 12.89
N ALA A 51 -28.34 -5.38 13.16
CA ALA A 51 -29.39 -5.51 12.14
C ALA A 51 -29.69 -4.19 11.38
N ARG A 52 -29.45 -3.04 12.01
CA ARG A 52 -29.58 -1.69 11.42
C ARG A 52 -28.21 -1.04 11.22
N THR A 53 -27.33 -1.71 10.50
CA THR A 53 -26.04 -1.13 10.09
C THR A 53 -26.26 -0.11 8.99
N ASP A 54 -25.66 1.07 9.12
CA ASP A 54 -25.59 2.06 8.04
C ASP A 54 -24.59 1.56 6.96
N PRO A 55 -25.04 1.33 5.71
CA PRO A 55 -24.19 0.89 4.61
C PRO A 55 -22.97 1.77 4.36
N ALA A 56 -23.10 3.10 4.51
CA ALA A 56 -22.00 4.03 4.30
C ALA A 56 -20.92 3.91 5.40
N ALA A 57 -21.36 3.85 6.66
CA ALA A 57 -20.47 3.64 7.79
C ALA A 57 -19.72 2.30 7.68
N LEU A 58 -20.40 1.23 7.26
CA LEU A 58 -19.78 -0.08 7.05
C LEU A 58 -18.72 -0.03 5.94
N ARG A 59 -19.02 0.58 4.78
CA ARG A 59 -18.03 0.76 3.71
C ARG A 59 -16.80 1.54 4.19
N SER A 60 -16.99 2.55 5.01
CA SER A 60 -15.88 3.31 5.61
C SER A 60 -15.03 2.46 6.57
N GLU A 61 -15.66 1.64 7.42
CA GLU A 61 -14.96 0.72 8.32
C GLU A 61 -14.14 -0.33 7.54
N LEU A 62 -14.78 -0.99 6.58
CA LEU A 62 -14.12 -1.99 5.73
C LEU A 62 -13.01 -1.36 4.88
N THR A 63 -13.21 -0.14 4.38
CA THR A 63 -12.17 0.63 3.68
C THR A 63 -10.94 0.81 4.57
N ALA A 64 -11.12 1.14 5.85
CA ALA A 64 -10.00 1.25 6.78
C ALA A 64 -9.25 -0.09 6.94
N LEU A 65 -9.97 -1.21 7.03
CA LEU A 65 -9.36 -2.56 7.10
C LEU A 65 -8.59 -2.92 5.83
N VAL A 66 -9.11 -2.58 4.65
CA VAL A 66 -8.40 -2.76 3.38
C VAL A 66 -7.10 -1.97 3.40
N MET A 67 -7.08 -0.74 3.92
CA MET A 67 -5.84 0.04 3.96
C MET A 67 -4.77 -0.54 4.90
N VAL A 68 -5.14 -1.43 5.82
CA VAL A 68 -4.20 -2.15 6.72
C VAL A 68 -4.17 -3.66 6.44
N PRO A 69 -3.92 -4.05 5.18
CA PRO A 69 -4.31 -5.32 4.51
C PRO A 69 -4.83 -6.41 5.46
N ARG A 70 -6.02 -6.17 6.02
CA ARG A 70 -6.64 -7.01 7.03
C ARG A 70 -7.96 -7.54 6.48
N GLY A 71 -8.17 -8.85 6.60
CA GLY A 71 -9.44 -9.46 6.26
C GLY A 71 -10.45 -9.39 7.40
N TRP A 72 -11.63 -9.94 7.13
CA TRP A 72 -12.71 -10.03 8.10
C TRP A 72 -13.49 -11.33 7.95
N VAL A 73 -14.13 -11.74 9.04
CA VAL A 73 -15.05 -12.88 9.13
C VAL A 73 -16.34 -12.39 9.76
N VAL A 74 -17.48 -12.84 9.25
CA VAL A 74 -18.80 -12.44 9.76
C VAL A 74 -19.32 -13.53 10.69
N SER A 75 -19.75 -13.17 11.90
CA SER A 75 -20.23 -14.13 12.91
C SER A 75 -21.60 -14.74 12.58
N ARG A 76 -22.53 -13.94 12.01
CA ARG A 76 -23.94 -14.33 11.77
C ARG A 76 -24.41 -13.90 10.38
N PRO A 77 -23.86 -14.47 9.30
CA PRO A 77 -24.17 -14.06 7.92
C PRO A 77 -25.65 -14.23 7.53
N GLU A 78 -26.36 -15.17 8.17
CA GLU A 78 -27.77 -15.45 7.94
C GLU A 78 -28.70 -14.32 8.41
N ALA A 79 -28.28 -13.54 9.41
CA ALA A 79 -29.06 -12.44 9.98
C ALA A 79 -28.85 -11.10 9.26
N LEU A 80 -27.98 -11.05 8.25
CA LEU A 80 -27.64 -9.82 7.55
C LEU A 80 -28.73 -9.39 6.58
N ALA A 81 -29.00 -8.07 6.56
CA ALA A 81 -29.78 -7.46 5.50
C ALA A 81 -29.08 -7.64 4.13
N PRO A 82 -29.81 -7.81 3.01
CA PRO A 82 -29.23 -8.06 1.69
C PRO A 82 -28.19 -7.02 1.25
N GLU A 83 -28.43 -5.74 1.55
CA GLU A 83 -27.51 -4.64 1.23
C GLU A 83 -26.17 -4.76 1.96
N ILE A 84 -26.22 -5.11 3.26
CA ILE A 84 -25.02 -5.31 4.08
C ILE A 84 -24.25 -6.53 3.59
N ARG A 85 -24.95 -7.60 3.23
CA ARG A 85 -24.34 -8.78 2.62
C ARG A 85 -23.62 -8.42 1.32
N ALA A 86 -24.25 -7.65 0.43
CA ALA A 86 -23.64 -7.23 -0.84
C ALA A 86 -22.36 -6.41 -0.63
N ILE A 87 -22.28 -5.59 0.42
CA ILE A 87 -21.06 -4.86 0.79
C ILE A 87 -19.96 -5.83 1.25
N LEU A 88 -20.28 -6.75 2.15
CA LEU A 88 -19.32 -7.70 2.72
C LEU A 88 -18.80 -8.71 1.70
N GLU A 89 -19.62 -9.06 0.72
CA GLU A 89 -19.33 -10.02 -0.35
C GLU A 89 -18.85 -9.35 -1.65
N ASN A 90 -18.58 -8.03 -1.64
CA ASN A 90 -18.13 -7.33 -2.84
C ASN A 90 -16.82 -7.95 -3.39
N PRO A 91 -16.83 -8.48 -4.62
CA PRO A 91 -15.70 -9.23 -5.16
C PRO A 91 -14.47 -8.34 -5.41
N ASP A 92 -14.66 -7.12 -5.92
CA ASP A 92 -13.57 -6.18 -6.21
C ASP A 92 -12.82 -5.77 -4.94
N VAL A 93 -13.56 -5.56 -3.85
CA VAL A 93 -12.97 -5.29 -2.54
C VAL A 93 -12.29 -6.53 -1.97
N GLY A 94 -12.91 -7.71 -2.15
CA GLY A 94 -12.32 -8.98 -1.76
C GLY A 94 -10.95 -9.23 -2.42
N GLU A 95 -10.77 -8.84 -3.68
CA GLU A 95 -9.47 -8.90 -4.35
C GLU A 95 -8.43 -7.99 -3.69
N LEU A 96 -8.82 -6.77 -3.31
CA LEU A 96 -7.93 -5.85 -2.60
C LEU A 96 -7.52 -6.38 -1.22
N VAL A 97 -8.41 -7.05 -0.51
CA VAL A 97 -8.07 -7.71 0.77
C VAL A 97 -7.06 -8.84 0.58
N ARG A 98 -7.18 -9.59 -0.53
CA ARG A 98 -6.30 -10.72 -0.87
C ARG A 98 -5.05 -10.33 -1.66
N ASP A 99 -4.82 -9.04 -1.87
CA ASP A 99 -3.67 -8.54 -2.62
C ASP A 99 -2.35 -9.09 -2.05
N GLY A 100 -1.64 -9.87 -2.88
CA GLY A 100 -0.45 -10.61 -2.47
C GLY A 100 0.75 -9.74 -2.09
N ARG A 101 0.72 -8.44 -2.42
CA ARG A 101 1.75 -7.49 -1.99
C ARG A 101 1.70 -7.26 -0.48
N GLY A 102 0.51 -7.33 0.13
CA GLY A 102 0.33 -7.22 1.58
C GLY A 102 0.91 -5.95 2.22
N ALA A 103 1.18 -4.91 1.43
CA ALA A 103 1.79 -3.68 1.92
C ALA A 103 0.75 -2.82 2.63
N PRO A 104 1.00 -2.32 3.85
CA PRO A 104 0.10 -1.37 4.50
C PRO A 104 0.06 -0.04 3.75
N GLY A 105 -1.10 0.61 3.80
CA GLY A 105 -1.28 1.94 3.26
C GLY A 105 -0.66 3.01 4.13
N GLY A 106 -0.24 4.11 3.49
CA GLY A 106 0.22 5.32 4.15
C GLY A 106 -0.88 6.38 4.21
N THR A 107 -0.89 7.19 5.27
CA THR A 107 -1.73 8.39 5.35
C THR A 107 -1.14 9.49 4.48
N VAL A 108 -1.93 10.00 3.53
CA VAL A 108 -1.58 11.14 2.68
C VAL A 108 -2.09 12.43 3.32
N ARG A 109 -3.30 12.41 3.87
CA ARG A 109 -3.90 13.53 4.62
C ARG A 109 -4.87 12.98 5.66
N GLU A 110 -4.85 13.52 6.86
CA GLU A 110 -5.84 13.21 7.89
C GLU A 110 -6.14 14.45 8.72
N ASN A 111 -7.43 14.73 8.91
CA ASN A 111 -7.93 15.79 9.78
C ASN A 111 -9.30 15.35 10.36
N PRO A 112 -9.95 16.17 11.21
CA PRO A 112 -11.23 15.79 11.82
C PRO A 112 -12.33 15.49 10.80
N ASP A 113 -12.26 16.12 9.63
CA ASP A 113 -13.32 16.12 8.63
C ASP A 113 -13.19 15.00 7.59
N GLU A 114 -11.97 14.53 7.33
CA GLU A 114 -11.69 13.60 6.24
C GLU A 114 -10.36 12.87 6.41
N VAL A 115 -10.24 11.76 5.69
CA VAL A 115 -9.02 10.97 5.61
C VAL A 115 -8.74 10.58 4.18
N VAL A 116 -7.48 10.71 3.80
CA VAL A 116 -6.93 10.22 2.54
C VAL A 116 -5.78 9.28 2.85
N ARG A 117 -5.86 8.05 2.36
CA ARG A 117 -4.77 7.08 2.42
C ARG A 117 -4.49 6.51 1.05
N SER A 118 -3.29 6.01 0.83
CA SER A 118 -2.92 5.30 -0.38
C SER A 118 -2.15 4.03 -0.04
N ARG A 119 -2.33 2.98 -0.84
CA ARG A 119 -1.70 1.68 -0.64
C ARG A 119 -1.33 1.11 -2.00
N ALA A 120 -0.11 0.65 -2.15
CA ALA A 120 0.30 -0.01 -3.38
C ALA A 120 -0.32 -1.41 -3.47
N ILE A 121 -0.75 -1.81 -4.65
CA ILE A 121 -1.39 -3.12 -4.92
C ILE A 121 -0.77 -3.77 -6.16
N GLY A 122 -0.72 -5.10 -6.19
CA GLY A 122 -0.07 -5.85 -7.26
C GLY A 122 1.36 -5.34 -7.55
N LEU A 123 1.78 -5.42 -8.81
CA LEU A 123 3.12 -5.00 -9.22
C LEU A 123 3.26 -3.48 -9.35
N LYS A 124 2.25 -2.80 -9.91
CA LYS A 124 2.30 -1.37 -10.26
C LYS A 124 1.05 -0.57 -9.89
N GLY A 125 0.05 -1.22 -9.31
CA GLY A 125 -1.22 -0.56 -8.99
C GLY A 125 -1.16 0.25 -7.69
N LEU A 126 -2.13 1.14 -7.54
CA LEU A 126 -2.37 1.93 -6.35
C LEU A 126 -3.87 1.87 -6.01
N VAL A 127 -4.18 1.72 -4.72
CA VAL A 127 -5.52 2.01 -4.21
C VAL A 127 -5.48 3.26 -3.35
N VAL A 128 -6.48 4.12 -3.51
CA VAL A 128 -6.63 5.38 -2.77
C VAL A 128 -7.98 5.36 -2.06
N SER A 129 -7.96 5.48 -0.74
CA SER A 129 -9.19 5.66 0.03
C SER A 129 -9.43 7.15 0.26
N LEU A 130 -10.62 7.63 -0.06
CA LEU A 130 -11.09 8.97 0.28
C LEU A 130 -12.29 8.81 1.21
N THR A 131 -12.14 9.21 2.47
CA THR A 131 -13.16 9.06 3.52
C THR A 131 -13.67 10.44 3.95
N ASN A 132 -14.98 10.65 3.86
CA ASN A 132 -15.64 11.82 4.42
C ASN A 132 -16.15 11.50 5.83
N ARG A 133 -15.59 12.13 6.87
CA ARG A 133 -16.02 11.93 8.27
C ARG A 133 -17.21 12.83 8.65
N ARG A 134 -17.54 13.81 7.81
CA ARG A 134 -18.65 14.73 8.04
C ARG A 134 -19.99 14.01 7.96
N ASP A 135 -21.00 14.57 8.60
CA ASP A 135 -22.40 14.11 8.61
C ASP A 135 -23.21 14.55 7.39
N ARG A 136 -22.57 15.22 6.43
CA ARG A 136 -23.14 15.67 5.17
C ARG A 136 -22.21 15.34 4.00
N PRO A 137 -22.74 15.20 2.78
CA PRO A 137 -21.90 15.03 1.59
C PRO A 137 -20.90 16.17 1.44
N ALA A 138 -19.66 15.84 1.09
CA ALA A 138 -18.58 16.81 0.94
C ALA A 138 -17.60 16.37 -0.15
N ALA A 139 -16.97 17.36 -0.79
CA ALA A 139 -15.90 17.10 -1.73
C ALA A 139 -14.65 16.66 -0.97
N VAL A 140 -14.17 15.44 -1.26
CA VAL A 140 -12.89 14.94 -0.76
C VAL A 140 -12.03 14.63 -1.96
N THR A 141 -10.90 15.34 -2.06
CA THR A 141 -9.99 15.24 -3.22
C THR A 141 -8.55 15.21 -2.79
N VAL A 142 -7.69 14.54 -3.54
CA VAL A 142 -6.24 14.47 -3.31
C VAL A 142 -5.48 14.95 -4.54
N ALA A 143 -4.38 15.68 -4.33
CA ALA A 143 -3.50 16.02 -5.44
C ALA A 143 -2.81 14.75 -5.96
N THR A 144 -2.83 14.51 -7.27
CA THR A 144 -2.22 13.32 -7.88
C THR A 144 -0.71 13.28 -7.65
N ALA A 145 -0.05 14.44 -7.66
CA ALA A 145 1.36 14.58 -7.32
C ALA A 145 1.69 14.11 -5.88
N ALA A 146 0.78 14.30 -4.92
CA ALA A 146 0.96 13.80 -3.54
C ALA A 146 0.88 12.27 -3.46
N LEU A 147 0.32 11.62 -4.47
CA LEU A 147 0.31 10.16 -4.64
C LEU A 147 1.51 9.65 -5.44
N GLY A 148 2.44 10.55 -5.85
CA GLY A 148 3.54 10.21 -6.75
C GLY A 148 3.11 9.91 -8.19
N LEU A 149 1.92 10.38 -8.58
CA LEU A 149 1.36 10.16 -9.91
C LEU A 149 1.51 11.42 -10.78
N SER A 150 1.57 11.23 -12.10
CA SER A 150 1.66 12.31 -13.09
C SER A 150 0.74 12.03 -14.28
N GLY A 151 0.31 13.09 -14.97
CA GLY A 151 -0.65 13.00 -16.06
C GLY A 151 -2.10 12.84 -15.60
N THR A 152 -2.98 12.48 -16.54
CA THR A 152 -4.39 12.15 -16.26
C THR A 152 -4.48 10.77 -15.62
N ILE A 153 -5.09 10.71 -14.45
CA ILE A 153 -5.25 9.49 -13.68
C ILE A 153 -6.69 9.02 -13.80
N HIS A 154 -6.86 7.79 -14.26
CA HIS A 154 -8.14 7.10 -14.25
C HIS A 154 -8.14 6.03 -13.16
N GLY A 155 -9.27 5.85 -12.51
CA GLY A 155 -9.48 4.79 -11.54
C GLY A 155 -10.93 4.38 -11.45
N VAL A 156 -11.19 3.31 -10.72
CA VAL A 156 -12.53 2.76 -10.51
C VAL A 156 -12.76 2.60 -9.02
N ASP A 157 -13.86 3.11 -8.49
CA ASP A 157 -14.28 2.85 -7.11
C ASP A 157 -14.70 1.39 -6.96
N ALA A 158 -13.96 0.64 -6.16
CA ALA A 158 -14.20 -0.79 -5.94
C ALA A 158 -15.56 -1.08 -5.29
N TRP A 159 -16.15 -0.12 -4.57
CA TRP A 159 -17.46 -0.33 -3.95
C TRP A 159 -18.60 -0.31 -4.97
N THR A 160 -18.52 0.56 -5.98
CA THR A 160 -19.65 0.89 -6.86
C THR A 160 -19.38 0.63 -8.34
N GLY A 161 -18.14 0.37 -8.73
CA GLY A 161 -17.71 0.28 -10.14
C GLY A 161 -17.66 1.65 -10.84
N ARG A 162 -17.93 2.75 -10.14
CA ARG A 162 -17.93 4.10 -10.71
C ARG A 162 -16.52 4.51 -11.11
N GLY A 163 -16.37 5.01 -12.34
CA GLY A 163 -15.13 5.62 -12.81
C GLY A 163 -14.83 6.96 -12.13
N PHE A 164 -13.56 7.19 -11.85
CA PHE A 164 -12.99 8.45 -11.40
C PHE A 164 -11.89 8.87 -12.38
N GLU A 165 -11.90 10.15 -12.74
CA GLU A 165 -10.86 10.78 -13.54
C GLU A 165 -10.32 11.98 -12.78
N SER A 166 -9.00 12.17 -12.83
CA SER A 166 -8.40 13.36 -12.24
C SER A 166 -8.66 14.60 -13.09
N HIS A 167 -9.06 15.69 -12.45
CA HIS A 167 -9.19 17.00 -13.07
C HIS A 167 -8.32 18.01 -12.33
N ASP A 168 -7.64 18.89 -13.06
CA ASP A 168 -6.73 19.92 -12.52
C ASP A 168 -5.69 19.36 -11.54
N GLY A 169 -5.15 18.17 -11.85
CA GLY A 169 -4.16 17.49 -11.01
C GLY A 169 -4.73 16.94 -9.69
N ARG A 170 -6.05 16.78 -9.58
CA ARG A 170 -6.72 16.24 -8.40
C ARG A 170 -7.60 15.06 -8.72
N LEU A 171 -7.54 14.03 -7.89
CA LEU A 171 -8.40 12.85 -7.94
C LEU A 171 -9.41 12.90 -6.78
N GLY A 172 -10.67 12.58 -7.05
CA GLY A 172 -11.72 12.48 -6.04
C GLY A 172 -13.02 13.14 -6.50
N GLY A 173 -13.89 13.49 -5.55
CA GLY A 173 -15.18 14.05 -5.87
C GLY A 173 -16.07 14.21 -4.65
N LEU A 174 -17.38 14.35 -4.89
CA LEU A 174 -18.39 14.38 -3.83
C LEU A 174 -18.56 12.98 -3.23
N ILE A 175 -18.35 12.87 -1.92
CA ILE A 175 -18.53 11.64 -1.15
C ILE A 175 -19.69 11.82 -0.19
N GLY A 176 -20.48 10.76 0.00
CA GLY A 176 -21.59 10.73 0.94
C GLY A 176 -21.18 11.06 2.38
N ALA A 177 -22.16 11.39 3.21
CA ALA A 177 -21.95 11.57 4.65
C ALA A 177 -21.41 10.27 5.26
N ARG A 178 -20.34 10.37 6.07
CA ARG A 178 -19.72 9.22 6.78
C ARG A 178 -19.30 8.07 5.87
N ASP A 179 -19.14 8.34 4.58
CA ASP A 179 -18.88 7.33 3.56
C ASP A 179 -17.42 7.39 3.07
N SER A 180 -17.03 6.34 2.35
CA SER A 180 -15.72 6.24 1.71
C SER A 180 -15.85 5.74 0.29
N VAL A 181 -14.98 6.23 -0.58
CA VAL A 181 -14.71 5.60 -1.88
C VAL A 181 -13.33 4.97 -1.84
N LEU A 182 -13.17 3.88 -2.59
CA LEU A 182 -11.94 3.09 -2.65
C LEU A 182 -11.50 2.98 -4.11
N ILE A 183 -10.73 3.96 -4.56
CA ILE A 183 -10.38 4.12 -5.97
C ILE A 183 -9.17 3.25 -6.30
N ARG A 184 -9.37 2.26 -7.16
CA ARG A 184 -8.32 1.42 -7.75
C ARG A 184 -7.76 2.06 -9.02
N ILE A 185 -6.45 2.17 -9.09
CA ILE A 185 -5.66 2.69 -10.22
C ILE A 185 -4.70 1.56 -10.62
N VAL A 186 -4.78 1.09 -11.87
CA VAL A 186 -3.99 -0.05 -12.39
C VAL A 186 -3.29 0.30 -13.69
#